data_AF-A0A3M2GW02-F1
#
_entry.id   AF-A0A3M2GW02-F1
#
_cell.length_a   1.000
_cell.length_b   1.000
_cell.length_c   1.000
_cell.angle_alpha   90.00
_cell.angle_beta   90.00
_cell.angle_gamma   90.00
#
_symmetry.space_group_name_H-M   'P 1'
#
loop_
_entity.id
_entity.type
_entity.pdbx_description
1 polymer ?
#
loop_
_entity_poly.entity_id
_entity_poly.type
_entity_poly.pdbx_seq_one_letter_code
_entity_poly.pdbx_strand_id
1 'polypeptide(L)'
;MRIVKAEVHLKERDLERAAAGDLTEYLARVGRRWVDIAGRIVPVDTGDLRSTLRYDVKTKGSEPVLTCRAGGVKGAVTGRVVDYAVYVENGTSRQRAQPYMRTSLRYVATVLGVRIEWKAGMGR
;
A
#
# COMPACT_ATOMS: atom_id res chain seq x y z
N MET A 1 -0.28 6.89 16.06
CA MET A 1 -1.30 6.28 15.19
C MET A 1 -0.60 5.25 14.29
N ARG A 2 -0.95 3.96 14.38
CA ARG A 2 -0.20 2.89 13.71
C ARG A 2 -0.67 2.72 12.25
N ILE A 3 0.27 2.83 11.30
CA ILE A 3 0.01 2.76 9.86
C ILE A 3 0.98 1.76 9.23
N VAL A 4 0.49 0.90 8.34
CA VAL A 4 1.36 0.10 7.47
C VAL A 4 1.70 0.93 6.24
N LYS A 5 2.99 1.08 5.91
CA LYS A 5 3.47 1.91 4.80
C LYS A 5 4.43 1.12 3.92
N ALA A 6 4.33 1.32 2.61
CA ALA A 6 5.33 0.86 1.64
C ALA A 6 5.63 1.96 0.63
N GLU A 7 6.89 2.04 0.20
CA GLU A 7 7.34 2.94 -0.86
C GLU A 7 7.72 2.08 -2.08
N VAL A 8 7.15 2.41 -3.24
CA VAL A 8 7.44 1.73 -4.49
C VAL A 8 8.32 2.65 -5.32
N HIS A 9 9.44 2.09 -5.77
CA HIS A 9 10.46 2.77 -6.55
C HIS A 9 10.56 2.07 -7.92
N LEU A 10 10.53 2.86 -8.99
CA LEU A 10 10.72 2.33 -10.34
C LEU A 10 12.20 2.03 -10.56
N LYS A 11 12.49 0.96 -11.30
CA LYS A 11 13.84 0.72 -11.82
C LYS A 11 13.99 1.35 -13.19
N GLU A 12 15.23 1.50 -13.66
CA GLU A 12 15.56 2.00 -15.01
C GLU A 12 14.76 1.31 -16.13
N ARG A 13 14.65 -0.02 -16.09
CA ARG A 13 13.80 -0.80 -17.02
C ARG A 13 12.30 -0.45 -16.98
N ASP A 14 11.81 0.03 -15.85
CA ASP A 14 10.42 0.47 -15.69
C ASP A 14 10.25 1.91 -16.18
N LEU A 15 11.33 2.71 -16.18
CA LEU A 15 11.37 4.05 -16.79
C LEU A 15 11.15 3.95 -18.30
N GLU A 16 11.72 2.94 -18.97
CA GLU A 16 11.46 2.68 -20.39
C GLU A 16 9.98 2.37 -20.67
N ARG A 17 9.32 1.64 -19.75
CA ARG A 17 7.87 1.36 -19.83
C ARG A 17 7.02 2.59 -19.50
N ALA A 18 7.54 3.50 -18.68
CA ALA A 18 6.92 4.77 -18.38
C ALA A 18 7.24 5.86 -19.42
N ALA A 19 8.28 5.69 -20.24
CA ALA A 19 8.71 6.64 -21.26
C ALA A 19 7.68 6.83 -22.39
N ALA A 20 6.70 5.93 -22.50
CA ALA A 20 5.54 6.09 -23.36
C ALA A 20 4.46 7.05 -22.80
N GLY A 21 4.60 7.54 -21.56
CA GLY A 21 3.67 8.51 -20.97
C GLY A 21 3.75 8.52 -19.44
N ASP A 22 4.25 9.64 -18.90
CA ASP A 22 4.19 10.08 -17.50
C ASP A 22 4.41 9.00 -16.40
N LEU A 23 5.62 8.99 -15.82
CA LEU A 23 5.96 8.16 -14.66
C LEU A 23 4.98 8.31 -13.49
N THR A 24 4.44 9.51 -13.29
CA THR A 24 3.47 9.79 -12.22
C THR A 24 2.20 8.99 -12.44
N GLU A 25 1.71 8.96 -13.68
CA GLU A 25 0.54 8.20 -14.06
C GLU A 25 0.80 6.69 -14.04
N TYR A 26 2.01 6.25 -14.43
CA TYR A 26 2.43 4.86 -14.27
C TYR A 26 2.37 4.41 -12.81
N LEU A 27 2.93 5.22 -11.90
CA LEU A 27 2.89 4.96 -10.45
C LEU A 27 1.47 5.06 -9.88
N ALA A 28 0.66 5.98 -10.37
CA ALA A 28 -0.74 6.08 -9.99
C ALA A 28 -1.50 4.80 -10.39
N ARG A 29 -1.25 4.27 -11.60
CA ARG A 29 -1.81 2.99 -12.05
C ARG A 29 -1.37 1.81 -11.16
N VAL A 30 -0.10 1.76 -10.77
CA VAL A 30 0.43 0.78 -9.81
C VAL A 30 -0.32 0.89 -8.47
N GLY A 31 -0.49 2.11 -7.95
CA GLY A 31 -1.21 2.39 -6.72
C GLY A 31 -2.69 1.98 -6.76
N ARG A 32 -3.41 2.33 -7.83
CA ARG A 32 -4.81 1.91 -8.06
C ARG A 32 -4.94 0.39 -8.07
N ARG A 33 -4.04 -0.29 -8.78
CA ARG A 33 -4.03 -1.76 -8.85
C ARG A 33 -3.74 -2.39 -7.51
N TRP A 34 -2.84 -1.81 -6.72
CA TRP A 34 -2.60 -2.26 -5.36
C TRP A 34 -3.85 -2.13 -4.47
N VAL A 35 -4.54 -0.98 -4.47
CA VAL A 35 -5.77 -0.81 -3.67
C VAL A 35 -6.83 -1.85 -4.03
N ASP A 36 -7.06 -2.10 -5.33
CA ASP A 36 -8.01 -3.10 -5.81
C ASP A 36 -7.65 -4.51 -5.30
N ILE A 37 -6.39 -4.94 -5.46
CA ILE A 37 -5.95 -6.27 -5.05
C ILE A 37 -5.94 -6.41 -3.53
N ALA A 38 -5.38 -5.43 -2.82
CA ALA A 38 -5.37 -5.41 -1.36
C ALA A 38 -6.79 -5.46 -0.79
N GLY A 39 -7.74 -4.71 -1.39
CA GLY A 39 -9.14 -4.72 -0.99
C GLY A 39 -9.85 -6.06 -1.20
N ARG A 40 -9.46 -6.83 -2.21
CA ARG A 40 -10.01 -8.17 -2.48
C ARG A 40 -9.47 -9.25 -1.54
N ILE A 41 -8.20 -9.15 -1.14
CA ILE A 41 -7.54 -10.18 -0.33
C ILE A 41 -7.50 -9.86 1.16
N VAL A 42 -7.86 -8.63 1.55
CA VAL A 42 -7.91 -8.26 2.96
C VAL A 42 -8.93 -9.16 3.67
N PRO A 43 -8.55 -9.81 4.79
CA PRO A 43 -9.36 -10.85 5.42
C PRO A 43 -10.62 -10.34 6.14
N VAL A 44 -10.86 -9.03 6.12
CA VAL A 44 -12.04 -8.41 6.73
C VAL A 44 -12.99 -7.98 5.62
N ASP A 45 -14.08 -8.73 5.50
CA ASP A 45 -15.10 -8.55 4.45
C ASP A 45 -15.98 -7.32 4.66
N THR A 46 -16.11 -6.91 5.92
CA THR A 46 -16.88 -5.74 6.34
C THR A 46 -16.03 -4.98 7.34
N GLY A 47 -15.45 -3.85 6.94
CA GLY A 47 -14.69 -3.08 7.90
C GLY A 47 -14.02 -1.86 7.33
N ASP A 48 -13.90 -0.86 8.19
CA ASP A 48 -13.21 0.39 7.89
C ASP A 48 -11.77 0.18 7.37
N LEU A 49 -11.14 -0.99 7.58
CA LEU A 49 -9.80 -1.29 7.05
C LEU A 49 -9.73 -1.14 5.52
N ARG A 50 -10.72 -1.65 4.77
CA ARG A 50 -10.79 -1.47 3.30
C ARG A 50 -10.79 0.02 2.94
N SER A 51 -11.56 0.83 3.67
CA SER A 51 -11.63 2.29 3.46
C SER A 51 -10.33 3.02 3.81
N THR A 52 -9.42 2.39 4.57
CA THR A 52 -8.14 3.00 4.91
C THR A 52 -7.03 2.74 3.89
N LEU A 53 -7.25 1.82 2.94
CA LEU A 53 -6.30 1.53 1.86
C LEU A 53 -6.23 2.73 0.93
N ARG A 54 -5.05 3.35 0.88
CA ARG A 54 -4.84 4.55 0.06
C ARG A 54 -3.43 4.63 -0.46
N TYR A 55 -3.27 5.27 -1.60
CA TYR A 55 -1.98 5.53 -2.19
C TYR A 55 -1.79 7.02 -2.46
N ASP A 56 -0.55 7.41 -2.68
CA ASP A 56 -0.13 8.79 -2.88
C ASP A 56 1.13 8.75 -3.74
N VAL A 57 1.18 9.54 -4.81
CA VAL A 57 2.36 9.66 -5.67
C VAL A 57 2.97 11.03 -5.40
N LYS A 58 4.21 11.05 -4.93
CA LYS A 58 4.93 12.29 -4.61
C LYS A 58 6.32 12.25 -5.20
N THR A 59 6.79 13.39 -5.67
CA THR A 59 8.18 13.55 -6.08
C THR A 59 9.06 13.67 -4.83
N LYS A 60 10.06 12.80 -4.70
CA LYS A 60 11.13 12.92 -3.70
C LYS A 60 12.44 13.17 -4.43
N GLY A 61 12.97 14.39 -4.33
CA GLY A 61 14.09 14.82 -5.17
C GLY A 61 13.64 14.94 -6.62
N SER A 62 14.30 14.22 -7.52
CA SER A 62 14.00 14.17 -8.96
C SER A 62 13.11 13.00 -9.38
N GLU A 63 12.76 12.08 -8.47
CA GLU A 63 12.03 10.86 -8.80
C GLU A 63 10.62 10.83 -8.19
N PRO A 64 9.59 10.43 -8.96
CA PRO A 64 8.28 10.18 -8.39
C PRO A 64 8.30 8.86 -7.59
N VAL A 65 7.66 8.88 -6.42
CA VAL A 65 7.61 7.76 -5.47
C VAL A 65 6.15 7.49 -5.12
N LEU A 66 5.72 6.24 -5.28
CA LEU A 66 4.40 5.78 -4.83
C LEU A 66 4.49 5.34 -3.37
N THR A 67 3.67 5.95 -2.53
CA THR A 67 3.48 5.55 -1.14
C THR A 67 2.12 4.88 -0.96
N CYS A 68 2.13 3.59 -0.58
CA CYS A 68 0.92 2.85 -0.21
C CYS A 68 0.75 2.87 1.32
N ARG A 69 -0.48 3.06 1.81
CA ARG A 69 -0.78 3.17 3.25
C ARG A 69 -2.05 2.39 3.62
N ALA A 70 -2.04 1.74 4.77
CA ALA A 70 -3.21 1.12 5.38
C ALA A 70 -3.29 1.48 6.88
N GLY A 71 -4.51 1.78 7.35
CA GLY A 71 -4.77 2.27 8.71
C GLY A 71 -4.51 3.77 8.92
N GLY A 72 -4.77 4.23 10.14
CA GLY A 72 -4.56 5.61 10.59
C GLY A 72 -5.47 6.64 9.92
N VAL A 73 -6.70 6.25 9.62
CA VAL A 73 -7.77 7.14 9.16
C VAL A 73 -9.00 6.86 10.01
N LYS A 74 -9.86 7.86 10.24
CA LYS A 74 -11.16 7.64 10.87
C LYS A 74 -12.01 6.78 9.93
N GLY A 75 -12.51 5.66 10.45
CA GLY A 75 -13.44 4.80 9.74
C GLY A 75 -14.71 5.56 9.36
N ALA A 76 -15.16 5.41 8.13
CA ALA A 76 -16.37 6.07 7.66
C ALA A 76 -17.62 5.55 8.39
N VAL A 77 -17.60 4.29 8.85
CA VAL A 77 -18.73 3.67 9.55
C VAL A 77 -18.64 3.93 11.06
N THR A 78 -17.45 3.81 11.64
CA THR A 78 -17.29 3.89 13.11
C THR A 78 -16.96 5.28 13.63
N GLY A 79 -16.50 6.21 12.78
CA GLY A 79 -16.00 7.52 13.17
C GLY A 79 -14.70 7.49 14.02
N ARG A 80 -14.18 6.29 14.32
CA ARG A 80 -13.01 6.04 15.15
C ARG A 80 -11.78 5.81 14.30
N VAL A 81 -10.60 6.11 14.83
CA VAL A 81 -9.34 5.83 14.11
C VAL A 81 -9.17 4.33 13.98
N VAL A 82 -8.95 3.88 12.75
CA VAL A 82 -8.79 2.48 12.39
C VAL A 82 -7.30 2.17 12.38
N ASP A 83 -6.80 1.60 13.46
CA ASP A 83 -5.37 1.35 13.68
C ASP A 83 -5.00 -0.14 13.67
N TYR A 84 -5.96 -1.03 13.42
CA TYR A 84 -5.73 -2.48 13.44
C TYR A 84 -5.04 -3.03 12.17
N ALA A 85 -4.79 -2.18 11.16
CA ALA A 85 -4.06 -2.54 9.95
C ALA A 85 -2.70 -3.21 10.24
N VAL A 86 -1.97 -2.68 11.23
CA VAL A 86 -0.64 -3.20 11.64
C VAL A 86 -0.77 -4.55 12.32
N TYR A 87 -1.83 -4.77 13.10
CA TYR A 87 -2.08 -6.03 13.81
C TYR A 87 -2.52 -7.13 12.84
N VAL A 88 -3.31 -6.79 11.82
CA VAL A 88 -3.69 -7.76 10.77
C VAL A 88 -2.45 -8.15 9.96
N GLU A 89 -1.65 -7.17 9.54
CA GLU A 89 -0.48 -7.42 8.69
C GLU A 89 0.62 -8.23 9.41
N ASN A 90 0.90 -7.92 10.68
CA ASN A 90 2.03 -8.50 11.43
C ASN A 90 1.61 -9.54 12.48
N GLY A 91 0.31 -9.70 12.73
CA GLY A 91 -0.19 -10.52 13.82
C GLY A 91 -0.05 -9.84 15.19
N THR A 92 -0.54 -10.56 16.20
CA THR A 92 -0.42 -10.21 17.63
C THR A 92 -0.05 -11.48 18.41
N SER A 93 0.19 -11.35 19.71
CA SER A 93 0.39 -12.53 20.58
C SER A 93 -0.83 -13.48 20.61
N ARG A 94 -2.03 -12.98 20.27
CA ARG A 94 -3.29 -13.74 20.33
C ARG A 94 -3.79 -14.20 18.95
N GLN A 95 -3.26 -13.65 17.86
CA GLN A 95 -3.73 -13.93 16.50
C GLN A 95 -2.56 -13.93 15.53
N ARG A 96 -2.47 -14.97 14.69
CA ARG A 96 -1.44 -15.06 13.64
C ARG A 96 -1.58 -13.93 12.62
N ALA A 97 -0.45 -13.54 12.03
CA ALA A 97 -0.40 -12.56 10.94
C ALA A 97 -1.24 -13.03 9.74
N GLN A 98 -1.99 -12.10 9.16
CA GLN A 98 -2.74 -12.28 7.92
C GLN A 98 -2.32 -11.18 6.93
N PRO A 99 -1.10 -11.30 6.36
CA PRO A 99 -0.52 -10.25 5.54
C PRO A 99 -1.30 -10.08 4.24
N TYR A 100 -1.90 -8.90 4.06
CA TYR A 100 -2.63 -8.51 2.86
C TYR A 100 -1.84 -7.44 2.09
N MET A 101 -1.16 -6.53 2.78
CA MET A 101 -0.48 -5.42 2.14
C MET A 101 0.82 -5.89 1.48
N ARG A 102 1.64 -6.67 2.20
CA ARG A 102 2.86 -7.27 1.61
C ARG A 102 2.51 -8.23 0.47
N THR A 103 1.45 -9.02 0.63
CA THR A 103 1.01 -10.00 -0.38
C THR A 103 0.55 -9.32 -1.66
N SER A 104 -0.33 -8.31 -1.55
CA SER A 104 -0.83 -7.54 -2.70
C SER A 104 0.29 -6.76 -3.40
N LEU A 105 1.17 -6.10 -2.64
CA LEU A 105 2.31 -5.38 -3.22
C LEU A 105 3.27 -6.32 -3.94
N ARG A 106 3.60 -7.48 -3.36
CA ARG A 106 4.46 -8.46 -4.02
C ARG A 106 3.84 -8.94 -5.33
N TYR A 107 2.53 -9.20 -5.35
CA TYR A 107 1.84 -9.56 -6.58
C TYR A 107 1.93 -8.45 -7.63
N VAL A 108 1.65 -7.20 -7.25
CA VAL A 108 1.76 -6.03 -8.15
C VAL A 108 3.19 -5.86 -8.67
N ALA A 109 4.21 -6.04 -7.82
CA ALA A 109 5.61 -6.01 -8.20
C ALA A 109 5.95 -7.09 -9.23
N THR A 110 5.51 -8.32 -9.00
CA THR A 110 5.77 -9.43 -9.93
C THR A 110 5.11 -9.20 -11.28
N VAL A 111 3.84 -8.75 -11.29
CA VAL A 111 3.09 -8.52 -12.54
C VAL A 111 3.65 -7.34 -13.32
N LEU A 112 4.06 -6.27 -12.64
CA LEU A 112 4.49 -5.02 -13.29
C LEU A 112 6.01 -4.89 -13.45
N GLY A 113 6.79 -5.78 -12.84
CA GLY A 113 8.26 -5.77 -12.90
C GLY A 113 8.94 -4.75 -11.98
N VAL A 114 8.20 -4.10 -11.07
CA VAL A 114 8.72 -3.01 -10.22
C VAL A 114 9.38 -3.50 -8.93
N ARG A 115 10.26 -2.68 -8.33
CA ARG A 115 10.86 -2.94 -7.02
C ARG A 115 10.05 -2.25 -5.92
N ILE A 116 9.86 -2.94 -4.81
CA ILE A 116 9.13 -2.40 -3.66
C ILE A 116 10.07 -2.35 -2.48
N GLU A 117 10.14 -1.18 -1.85
CA GLU A 117 10.82 -0.97 -0.58
C GLU A 117 9.78 -0.87 0.53
N TRP A 118 9.86 -1.83 1.45
CA TRP A 118 8.96 -1.84 2.58
C TRP A 118 9.53 -1.02 3.73
N LYS A 119 8.74 -0.07 4.24
CA LYS A 119 9.08 0.71 5.44
C LYS A 119 7.96 0.54 6.46
N ALA A 120 8.11 -0.44 7.35
CA ALA A 120 7.21 -0.62 8.48
C ALA A 120 7.29 0.62 9.39
N GLY A 121 6.23 1.43 9.42
CA GLY A 121 6.11 2.56 10.33
C GLY A 121 5.49 2.14 11.66
N MET A 122 6.30 2.01 12.71
CA MET A 122 5.79 2.05 14.11
C MET A 122 5.74 3.52 14.56
N GLY A 123 4.87 4.32 13.96
CA GLY A 123 4.64 5.70 14.39
C GLY A 123 3.73 5.74 15.62
N ARG A 124 4.23 6.27 16.74
CA ARG A 124 3.39 6.71 17.87
C ARG A 124 2.40 7.78 17.44
#